data_AF-A0A6I5ZSE0-F1
#
_entry.id   AF-A0A6I5ZSE0-F1
#
_cell.length_a   1.000
_cell.length_b   1.000
_cell.length_c   1.000
_cell.angle_alpha   90.00
_cell.angle_beta   90.00
_cell.angle_gamma   90.00
#
_symmetry.space_group_name_H-M   'P 1'
#
loop_
_entity.id
_entity.type
_entity.pdbx_description
1 polymer ?
#
loop_
_entity_poly.entity_id
_entity_poly.type
_entity_poly.pdbx_seq_one_letter_code
_entity_poly.pdbx_strand_id
1 'polypeptide(L)' 'MFQVRFSYFARPRRGRCDCCDRQQTLEGKILLLEDTALIGDLILCAECAAAWGELLGQAREKVIQQ' A
#
# COMPACT_ATOMS: atom_id res chain seq x y z
N MET A 1 0.31 -16.91 -6.45
CA MET A 1 -0.87 -16.35 -5.75
C MET A 1 -0.57 -14.91 -5.34
N PHE A 2 -1.44 -13.96 -5.71
CA PHE A 2 -1.23 -12.56 -5.34
C PHE A 2 -1.54 -12.30 -3.87
N GLN A 3 -0.66 -11.58 -3.19
CA GLN A 3 -0.85 -11.12 -1.81
C GLN A 3 -0.52 -9.63 -1.71
N VAL A 4 -1.32 -8.90 -0.93
CA VAL A 4 -1.06 -7.51 -0.59
C VAL A 4 -0.67 -7.44 0.88
N ARG A 5 0.47 -6.80 1.18
CA ARG A 5 0.94 -6.61 2.57
C ARG A 5 1.14 -5.14 2.89
N PHE A 6 0.75 -4.75 4.09
CA PHE A 6 1.04 -3.43 4.64
C PHE A 6 2.23 -3.47 5.58
N SER A 7 3.02 -2.40 5.55
CA SER A 7 4.02 -2.13 6.57
C SER A 7 4.30 -0.64 6.67
N TYR A 8 4.91 -0.24 7.78
CA TYR A 8 5.29 1.14 8.03
C TYR A 8 6.80 1.31 7.90
N PHE A 9 7.24 2.50 7.49
CA PHE A 9 8.66 2.83 7.53
C PHE A 9 9.13 2.96 8.97
N ALA A 10 10.25 2.34 9.29
CA ALA A 10 10.86 2.45 10.62
C ALA A 10 11.37 3.87 10.94
N ARG A 11 11.56 4.72 9.91
CA ARG A 11 11.98 6.11 10.06
C ARG A 11 11.19 6.99 9.08
N PRO A 12 10.77 8.19 9.49
CA PRO A 12 10.16 9.15 8.58
C PRO A 12 11.10 9.51 7.43
N ARG A 13 10.58 9.53 6.20
CA ARG A 13 11.30 10.03 5.01
C ARG A 13 10.42 11.03 4.28
N ARG A 14 11.01 12.06 3.67
CA ARG A 14 10.29 12.95 2.74
C ARG A 14 10.36 12.39 1.33
N GLY A 15 9.29 12.55 0.57
CA GLY A 15 9.24 12.19 -0.84
C GLY A 15 7.88 12.47 -1.46
N ARG A 16 7.72 12.09 -2.71
CA ARG A 16 6.42 12.11 -3.39
C ARG A 16 5.62 10.88 -2.93
N CYS A 17 4.38 11.08 -2.54
CA CYS A 17 3.45 9.99 -2.27
C CYS A 17 2.96 9.40 -3.60
N ASP A 18 3.01 8.07 -3.75
CA ASP A 18 2.60 7.41 -5.00
C ASP A 18 1.09 7.45 -5.25
N CYS A 19 0.29 7.76 -4.21
CA CYS A 19 -1.17 7.83 -4.33
C CYS A 19 -1.70 9.24 -4.63
N CYS A 20 -1.15 10.27 -3.98
CA CYS A 20 -1.66 11.64 -4.09
C CYS A 20 -0.68 12.62 -4.72
N ASP A 21 0.50 12.16 -5.12
CA ASP A 21 1.55 12.93 -5.79
C ASP A 21 2.11 14.13 -5.02
N ARG A 22 1.69 14.33 -3.76
CA ARG A 22 2.18 15.43 -2.92
C ARG A 22 3.57 15.12 -2.35
N GLN A 23 4.39 16.15 -2.25
CA GLN A 23 5.70 16.10 -1.60
C GLN A 23 5.53 16.25 -0.08
N GLN A 24 5.66 15.16 0.67
CA GLN A 24 5.42 15.15 2.12
C GLN A 24 6.15 14.00 2.84
N THR A 25 5.89 13.84 4.13
CA THR A 25 6.40 12.68 4.90
C THR A 25 5.69 11.41 4.45
N LEU A 26 6.47 10.37 4.17
CA LEU A 26 6.00 9.04 3.80
C LEU A 26 6.17 8.12 5.00
N GLU A 27 5.14 7.34 5.28
CA GLU A 27 5.00 6.57 6.52
C GLU A 27 4.58 5.13 6.26
N GLY A 28 3.82 4.86 5.20
CA GLY A 28 3.34 3.52 4.85
C GLY A 28 3.93 3.01 3.55
N LYS A 29 4.01 1.68 3.43
CA LYS A 29 4.22 1.00 2.16
C LYS A 29 3.28 -0.18 1.99
N ILE A 30 2.74 -0.32 0.78
CA ILE A 30 1.96 -1.48 0.35
C ILE A 30 2.87 -2.31 -0.55
N LEU A 31 2.96 -3.60 -0.29
CA LEU A 31 3.76 -4.55 -1.07
C LEU A 31 2.83 -5.48 -1.83
N LEU A 32 3.02 -5.58 -3.14
CA LEU A 32 2.36 -6.57 -3.98
C LEU A 32 3.31 -7.74 -4.20
N LEU A 33 2.90 -8.92 -3.75
CA LEU A 33 3.65 -10.16 -3.87
C LEU A 33 2.95 -11.09 -4.85
N GLU A 34 3.73 -11.77 -5.70
CA GLU A 34 3.32 -12.98 -6.41
C GLU A 34 4.03 -14.17 -5.75
N ASP A 35 3.26 -15.00 -5.05
CA ASP A 35 3.78 -16.01 -4.11
C ASP A 35 4.65 -15.37 -3.02
N THR A 36 5.98 -15.47 -3.14
CA THR A 36 6.94 -14.85 -2.23
C THR A 36 7.75 -13.72 -2.89
N ALA A 37 7.61 -13.54 -4.20
CA ALA A 37 8.35 -12.54 -4.95
C ALA A 37 7.68 -11.17 -4.82
N LEU A 38 8.46 -10.16 -4.45
CA LEU A 38 8.00 -8.77 -4.52
C LEU A 38 8.00 -8.31 -5.97
N ILE A 39 6.81 -7.99 -6.48
CA ILE A 39 6.63 -7.55 -7.87
C ILE A 39 6.29 -6.06 -7.99
N GLY A 40 5.96 -5.40 -6.88
CA GLY A 40 5.77 -3.96 -6.84
C GLY A 40 5.45 -3.44 -5.44
N ASP A 41 5.60 -2.14 -5.26
CA ASP A 41 5.27 -1.44 -4.03
C ASP A 41 4.70 -0.05 -4.28
N LEU A 42 3.91 0.42 -3.32
CA LEU A 42 3.44 1.81 -3.23
C LEU A 42 3.97 2.43 -1.95
N ILE A 43 4.55 3.62 -2.06
CA ILE A 43 5.07 4.41 -0.96
C ILE A 43 4.10 5.56 -0.67
N LEU A 44 3.56 5.58 0.54
CA LEU A 44 2.40 6.39 0.89
C LEU A 44 2.69 7.33 2.06
N CYS A 45 2.05 8.49 2.03
CA CYS A 45 1.89 9.31 3.24
C CYS A 45 0.93 8.66 4.24
N ALA A 46 0.88 9.19 5.46
CA ALA A 46 0.00 8.68 6.52
C ALA A 46 -1.48 8.63 6.10
N GLU A 47 -1.99 9.72 5.51
CA GLU A 47 -3.39 9.83 5.08
C GLU A 47 -3.75 8.78 4.03
N CYS A 48 -2.91 8.63 2.98
CA CYS A 48 -3.16 7.63 1.95
C CYS A 48 -2.99 6.20 2.48
N ALA A 49 -2.01 5.95 3.35
CA ALA A 49 -1.82 4.64 3.95
C ALA A 49 -3.02 4.22 4.81
N ALA A 50 -3.60 5.15 5.58
CA ALA A 50 -4.82 4.92 6.36
C ALA A 50 -6.02 4.62 5.46
N ALA A 51 -6.24 5.43 4.42
CA ALA A 51 -7.35 5.22 3.48
C ALA A 51 -7.27 3.86 2.77
N TRP A 52 -6.08 3.46 2.32
CA TRP A 52 -5.86 2.14 1.73
C TRP A 52 -6.06 1.01 2.75
N GLY A 53 -5.65 1.20 4.00
CA GLY A 53 -5.88 0.24 5.08
C GLY A 53 -7.37 0.00 5.35
N GLU A 54 -8.19 1.05 5.30
CA GLU A 54 -9.65 0.94 5.43
C GLU A 54 -10.28 0.22 4.23
N LEU A 55 -9.92 0.61 3.00
CA LEU A 55 -10.45 0.02 1.77
C LEU A 55 -10.14 -1.48 1.68
N LEU A 56 -8.89 -1.87 1.96
CA LEU A 56 -8.46 -3.27 1.88
C LEU A 56 -8.87 -4.09 3.11
N GLY A 57 -8.99 -3.46 4.29
CA GLY A 57 -9.50 -4.10 5.50
C GLY A 57 -10.99 -4.47 5.44
N GLN A 58 -11.76 -3.78 4.59
CA GLN A 58 -13.19 -4.07 4.35
C GLN A 58 -13.43 -4.94 3.10
N ALA A 59 -12.44 -5.08 2.21
CA ALA A 59 -12.59 -5.79 0.96
C ALA A 59 -12.25 -7.29 1.09
N ARG A 60 -13.24 -8.09 1.45
CA ARG A 60 -13.29 -9.50 0.98
C ARG A 60 -13.80 -9.47 -0.46
N GLU A 61 -12.97 -9.05 -1.41
CA GLU A 61 -13.33 -9.10 -2.83
C GLU A 61 -13.61 -10.54 -3.25
N LYS A 62 -14.88 -10.86 -3.48
CA LYS A 62 -15.26 -12.07 -4.23
C LYS A 62 -14.99 -11.76 -5.70
N VAL A 63 -13.89 -12.31 -6.22
CA VAL A 63 -13.68 -12.40 -7.66
C VAL A 63 -14.81 -13.28 -8.22
N ILE A 64 -15.81 -12.67 -8.85
CA ILE A 64 -16.83 -13.39 -9.62
C ILE A 64 -16.20 -13.62 -11.00
N GLN A 65 -15.72 -14.83 -11.25
CA GLN A 65 -15.38 -15.26 -12.60
C GLN A 65 -16.70 -15.42 -13.38
N GLN A 66 -16.84 -14.71 -14.50
CA GLN A 66 -17.89 -14.95 -15.50
C GLN A 66 -17.51 -16.15 -16.37
#